data_AF-B7KC24-F1
#
_entry.id   AF-B7KC24-F1
#
_cell.length_a   1.000
_cell.length_b   1.000
_cell.length_c   1.000
_cell.angle_alpha   90.00
_cell.angle_beta   90.00
_cell.angle_gamma   90.00
#
_symmetry.space_group_name_H-M   'P 1'
#
loop_
_entity.id
_entity.type
_entity.pdbx_description
1 polymer ?
#
loop_
_entity_poly.entity_id
_entity_poly.type
_entity_poly.pdbx_seq_one_letter_code
_entity_poly.pdbx_strand_id
1 'polypeptide(L)'
;MCYKKTMSLISLKGKPLGQVTLLTAILTLLSPSASAWASLKSSPEPTLIAQEYACPPYSGGSQFVAAETPNFYIYICGGDLPNTYVGVAKNPQTGGIILPLQSFNNDQFVAVNGNVRYTLTRNQLIVTRQGRVIVRERANWLF
;
A
#
# COMPACT_ATOMS: atom_id res chain seq x y z
N MET A 1 -35.54 -4.42 -1.51
CA MET A 1 -35.10 -5.18 -0.32
C MET A 1 -34.10 -4.34 0.45
N CYS A 2 -34.51 -3.75 1.56
CA CYS A 2 -33.69 -2.90 2.44
C CYS A 2 -33.45 -3.63 3.75
N TYR A 3 -32.20 -3.72 4.21
CA TYR A 3 -31.89 -4.16 5.56
C TYR A 3 -31.30 -2.99 6.34
N LYS A 4 -32.14 -2.37 7.18
CA LYS A 4 -31.71 -1.47 8.27
C LYS A 4 -31.12 -2.35 9.37
N LYS A 5 -29.89 -2.08 9.79
CA LYS A 5 -29.33 -2.60 11.03
C LYS A 5 -29.11 -1.43 11.99
N THR A 6 -29.81 -1.47 13.11
CA THR A 6 -29.81 -0.47 14.20
C THR A 6 -29.32 -1.15 15.48
N MET A 7 -28.82 -0.32 16.42
CA MET A 7 -28.46 -0.60 17.83
C MET A 7 -27.09 -1.28 18.06
N SER A 8 -26.31 -0.93 19.10
CA SER A 8 -26.60 -0.14 20.30
C SER A 8 -25.31 0.44 20.91
N LEU A 9 -25.40 1.64 21.47
CA LEU A 9 -24.37 2.30 22.28
C LEU A 9 -24.36 1.71 23.70
N ILE A 10 -23.20 1.30 24.21
CA ILE A 10 -23.02 0.96 25.62
C ILE A 10 -22.24 2.09 26.28
N SER A 11 -22.98 2.82 27.11
CA SER A 11 -22.52 3.84 28.06
C SER A 11 -22.00 3.16 29.32
N LEU A 12 -20.75 3.42 29.73
CA LEU A 12 -20.25 3.04 31.06
C LEU A 12 -20.03 4.29 31.92
N LYS A 13 -20.72 4.31 33.05
CA LYS A 13 -20.77 5.36 34.07
C LYS A 13 -19.49 5.38 34.91
N GLY A 14 -19.02 6.57 35.28
CA GLY A 14 -18.01 6.76 36.33
C GLY A 14 -18.58 6.65 37.75
N LYS A 15 -17.69 6.46 38.74
CA LYS A 15 -17.87 6.72 40.20
C LYS A 15 -16.50 6.60 40.94
N PRO A 16 -16.36 7.08 42.20
CA PRO A 16 -15.36 8.11 42.52
C PRO A 16 -14.36 7.76 43.65
N LEU A 17 -13.42 8.70 43.84
CA LEU A 17 -12.66 9.12 45.05
C LEU A 17 -12.78 8.28 46.35
N GLY A 18 -11.64 7.95 46.97
CA GLY A 18 -11.59 7.69 48.41
C GLY A 18 -10.41 6.88 48.96
N GLN A 19 -9.39 7.61 49.44
CA GLN A 19 -8.53 7.35 50.62
C GLN A 19 -7.71 6.05 50.85
N VAL A 20 -6.39 6.27 51.01
CA VAL A 20 -5.49 5.96 52.16
C VAL A 20 -5.40 4.49 52.63
N THR A 21 -4.17 3.93 52.69
CA THR A 21 -3.59 3.27 53.90
C THR A 21 -2.16 2.75 53.64
N LEU A 22 -1.24 3.26 54.47
CA LEU A 22 0.04 2.75 54.99
C LEU A 22 1.12 2.07 54.11
N LEU A 23 2.26 2.78 54.01
CA LEU A 23 3.61 2.39 54.46
C LEU A 23 3.95 0.89 54.54
N THR A 24 4.82 0.45 53.63
CA THR A 24 5.89 -0.51 53.95
C THR A 24 7.19 -0.04 53.33
N ALA A 25 8.12 0.36 54.20
CA ALA A 25 9.52 0.55 53.88
C ALA A 25 10.14 -0.81 53.51
N ILE A 26 10.82 -0.90 52.36
CA ILE A 26 11.75 -1.98 52.08
C ILE A 26 13.08 -1.40 51.60
N LEU A 27 14.10 -1.85 52.33
CA LEU A 27 15.51 -1.51 52.29
C LEU A 27 16.12 -1.45 50.88
N THR A 28 16.98 -0.44 50.73
CA THR A 28 17.95 -0.24 49.65
C THR A 28 18.99 -1.36 49.58
N LEU A 29 19.15 -1.98 48.41
CA LEU A 29 20.44 -2.50 47.95
C LEU A 29 20.82 -1.71 46.69
N LEU A 30 21.63 -0.67 46.86
CA LEU A 30 22.28 0.03 45.75
C LEU A 30 23.39 -0.88 45.20
N SER A 31 23.13 -1.48 44.04
CA SER A 31 24.18 -2.02 43.18
C SER A 31 24.81 -0.87 42.37
N PRO A 32 26.14 -0.72 42.35
CA PRO A 32 26.80 0.24 41.47
C PRO A 32 26.69 -0.23 40.01
N SER A 33 25.84 0.45 39.26
CA SER A 33 25.73 0.35 37.80
C SER A 33 26.95 0.98 37.13
N ALA A 34 27.77 0.18 36.48
CA ALA A 34 28.73 0.65 35.48
C ALA A 34 28.78 -0.33 34.30
N SER A 35 27.66 -0.49 33.61
CA SER A 35 27.65 -1.12 32.30
C SER A 35 27.80 -0.03 31.23
N ALA A 36 29.04 0.22 30.83
CA ALA A 36 29.35 0.98 29.63
C ALA A 36 28.93 0.15 28.40
N TRP A 37 27.65 0.24 28.02
CA TRP A 37 27.21 -0.26 26.72
C TRP A 37 27.44 0.82 25.67
N ALA A 38 28.64 0.79 25.08
CA ALA A 38 28.89 1.50 23.83
C ALA A 38 27.98 0.89 22.74
N SER A 39 26.83 1.54 22.49
CA SER A 39 26.01 1.24 21.33
C SER A 39 26.79 1.69 20.08
N LEU A 40 27.46 0.75 19.42
CA LEU A 40 27.84 0.92 18.02
C LEU A 40 26.54 1.07 17.23
N LYS A 41 26.25 2.33 16.86
CA LYS A 41 25.22 2.72 15.93
C LYS A 41 25.58 2.10 14.58
N SER A 42 25.06 0.90 14.30
CA SER A 42 25.02 0.41 12.92
C SER A 42 24.05 1.33 12.18
N SER A 43 24.62 2.32 11.49
CA SER A 43 23.87 3.08 10.49
C SER A 43 23.47 2.08 9.41
N PRO A 44 22.19 1.81 9.17
CA PRO A 44 21.80 1.02 8.00
C PRO A 44 22.21 1.83 6.77
N GLU A 45 23.24 1.37 6.08
CA GLU A 45 23.55 1.83 4.74
C GLU A 45 22.30 1.63 3.88
N PRO A 46 21.79 2.67 3.20
CA PRO A 46 20.61 2.52 2.35
C PRO A 46 20.98 1.58 1.20
N THR A 47 20.53 0.33 1.30
CA THR A 47 20.68 -0.65 0.23
C THR A 47 19.87 -0.13 -0.96
N LEU A 48 20.54 0.40 -1.97
CA LEU A 48 19.93 0.75 -3.26
C LEU A 48 19.57 -0.55 -3.98
N ILE A 49 18.46 -1.17 -3.58
CA ILE A 49 17.80 -2.19 -4.38
C ILE A 49 17.21 -1.44 -5.58
N ALA A 50 17.85 -1.58 -6.74
CA ALA A 50 17.27 -1.17 -8.00
C ALA A 50 15.89 -1.83 -8.11
N GLN A 51 14.84 -1.02 -8.04
CA GLN A 51 13.47 -1.48 -8.17
C GLN A 51 13.22 -1.84 -9.64
N GLU A 52 13.59 -3.05 -10.02
CA GLU A 52 13.35 -3.60 -11.35
C GLU A 52 11.88 -3.98 -11.47
N TYR A 53 11.02 -2.99 -11.71
CA TYR A 53 9.62 -3.25 -12.04
C TYR A 53 9.45 -3.31 -13.55
N ALA A 54 9.94 -4.40 -14.13
CA ALA A 54 9.57 -4.87 -15.47
C ALA A 54 9.04 -6.29 -15.31
N CYS A 55 7.73 -6.41 -15.11
CA CYS A 55 6.93 -7.64 -15.01
C CYS A 55 7.43 -8.77 -14.09
N PRO A 56 6.74 -9.07 -12.97
CA PRO A 56 7.16 -10.17 -12.09
C PRO A 56 7.09 -11.53 -12.80
N PRO A 57 7.96 -12.50 -12.46
CA PRO A 57 8.06 -13.78 -13.17
C PRO A 57 6.75 -14.59 -13.15
N TYR A 58 5.93 -14.47 -12.10
CA TYR A 58 4.63 -15.14 -12.01
C TYR A 58 3.54 -14.55 -12.92
N SER A 59 3.78 -13.40 -13.57
CA SER A 59 2.84 -12.78 -14.52
C SER A 59 3.01 -13.29 -15.97
N GLY A 60 3.83 -14.32 -16.18
CA GLY A 60 4.31 -14.73 -17.50
C GLY A 60 5.63 -14.09 -17.89
N GLY A 61 6.16 -13.19 -17.04
CA GLY A 61 7.52 -12.65 -17.12
C GLY A 61 7.81 -11.74 -18.32
N SER A 62 6.84 -11.54 -19.23
CA SER A 62 7.00 -10.70 -20.41
C SER A 62 6.11 -9.46 -20.32
N GLN A 63 6.64 -8.36 -20.85
CA GLN A 63 5.91 -7.10 -20.97
C GLN A 63 5.07 -7.12 -22.25
N PHE A 64 3.77 -6.90 -22.12
CA PHE A 64 2.82 -6.81 -23.22
C PHE A 64 2.64 -5.36 -23.68
N VAL A 65 2.48 -4.44 -22.73
CA VAL A 65 2.40 -2.99 -22.98
C VAL A 65 3.12 -2.26 -21.84
N ALA A 66 3.87 -1.21 -22.16
CA ALA A 66 4.29 -0.22 -21.18
C ALA A 66 3.60 1.11 -21.46
N ALA A 67 3.28 1.84 -20.40
CA ALA A 67 2.77 3.19 -20.50
C ALA A 67 3.35 4.07 -19.39
N GLU A 68 3.65 5.31 -19.74
CA GLU A 68 4.11 6.31 -18.80
C GLU A 68 3.06 7.41 -18.65
N THR A 69 2.84 7.81 -17.40
CA THR A 69 2.00 8.95 -17.03
C THR A 69 2.83 9.96 -16.24
N PRO A 70 2.33 11.17 -15.95
CA PRO A 70 3.05 12.12 -15.09
C PRO A 70 3.46 11.51 -13.74
N ASN A 71 2.61 10.70 -13.10
CA ASN A 71 2.86 10.20 -11.74
C ASN A 71 3.15 8.70 -11.65
N PHE A 72 2.93 7.93 -12.71
CA PHE A 72 3.04 6.46 -12.68
C PHE A 72 3.74 5.89 -13.91
N TYR A 73 4.50 4.82 -13.70
CA TYR A 73 4.83 3.83 -14.73
C TYR A 73 3.80 2.69 -14.65
N ILE A 74 3.26 2.28 -15.79
CA ILE A 74 2.30 1.19 -15.89
C ILE A 74 2.85 0.14 -16.85
N TYR A 75 2.80 -1.11 -16.44
CA TYR A 75 3.15 -2.26 -17.26
C TYR A 75 1.97 -3.22 -17.29
N ILE A 76 1.58 -3.63 -18.48
CA ILE A 76 0.71 -4.77 -18.69
C ILE A 76 1.62 -5.95 -18.97
N CYS A 77 1.53 -6.97 -18.13
CA CYS A 77 2.36 -8.15 -18.18
C CYS A 77 1.53 -9.35 -18.63
N GLY A 78 2.18 -10.27 -19.33
CA GLY A 78 1.56 -11.45 -19.88
C GLY A 78 2.56 -12.29 -20.67
N GLY A 79 2.19 -13.54 -20.94
CA GLY A 79 2.88 -14.36 -21.95
C GLY A 79 2.21 -14.15 -23.31
N ASP A 80 1.50 -15.16 -23.80
CA ASP A 80 0.72 -15.07 -25.04
C ASP A 80 -0.45 -14.07 -24.94
N LEU A 81 -0.99 -13.90 -23.74
CA LEU A 81 -2.10 -12.98 -23.46
C LEU A 81 -1.79 -12.11 -22.23
N PRO A 82 -2.27 -10.85 -22.22
CA PRO A 82 -2.12 -9.95 -21.08
C PRO A 82 -2.95 -10.49 -19.90
N ASN A 83 -2.33 -10.58 -18.72
CA ASN A 83 -2.97 -11.15 -17.54
C ASN A 83 -2.80 -10.30 -16.27
N THR A 84 -1.77 -9.45 -16.20
CA THR A 84 -1.40 -8.73 -14.98
C THR A 84 -1.21 -7.26 -15.27
N TYR A 85 -1.75 -6.42 -14.40
CA TYR A 85 -1.50 -5.00 -14.32
C TYR A 85 -0.46 -4.72 -13.24
N VAL A 86 0.59 -3.99 -13.60
CA VAL A 86 1.61 -3.48 -12.67
C VAL A 86 1.59 -1.96 -12.76
N GLY A 87 1.34 -1.28 -11.64
CA GLY A 87 1.42 0.17 -11.56
C GLY A 87 2.42 0.59 -10.50
N VAL A 88 3.38 1.43 -10.87
CA VAL A 88 4.43 1.91 -9.97
C VAL A 88 4.38 3.43 -9.94
N ALA A 89 4.21 4.02 -8.76
CA ALA A 89 4.28 5.46 -8.64
C ALA A 89 5.72 5.93 -8.80
N LYS A 90 5.91 7.05 -9.51
CA LYS A 90 7.21 7.73 -9.62
C LYS A 90 7.63 8.34 -8.27
N ASN A 91 6.67 8.68 -7.42
CA ASN A 91 6.95 9.03 -6.04
C ASN A 91 7.15 7.74 -5.21
N PRO A 92 8.35 7.51 -4.65
CA PRO A 92 8.65 6.29 -3.91
C PRO A 92 7.79 6.10 -2.66
N GLN A 93 7.22 7.17 -2.09
CA GLN A 93 6.36 7.09 -0.91
C GLN A 93 4.96 6.55 -1.22
N THR A 94 4.53 6.61 -2.48
CA THR A 94 3.20 6.11 -2.90
C THR A 94 3.23 4.59 -3.16
N GLY A 95 4.39 4.05 -3.52
CA GLY A 95 4.60 2.63 -3.78
C GLY A 95 4.06 2.15 -5.13
N GLY A 96 3.74 0.86 -5.21
CA GLY A 96 3.24 0.22 -6.42
C GLY A 96 2.20 -0.86 -6.11
N ILE A 97 1.53 -1.32 -7.16
CA ILE A 97 0.48 -2.34 -7.10
C ILE A 97 0.68 -3.35 -8.23
N ILE A 98 0.33 -4.60 -7.94
CA ILE A 98 0.29 -5.69 -8.91
C ILE A 98 -1.08 -6.34 -8.76
N LEU A 99 -1.85 -6.36 -9.84
CA LEU A 99 -3.23 -6.83 -9.85
C LEU A 99 -3.48 -7.73 -11.06
N PRO A 100 -4.30 -8.79 -10.92
CA PRO A 100 -4.79 -9.50 -12.10
C PRO A 100 -5.67 -8.56 -12.94
N LEU A 101 -5.55 -8.68 -14.26
CA LEU A 101 -6.50 -8.05 -15.17
C LEU A 101 -7.87 -8.72 -15.03
N GLN A 102 -8.90 -7.90 -14.94
CA GLN A 102 -10.29 -8.36 -14.95
C GLN A 102 -10.82 -8.48 -16.38
N SER A 103 -10.41 -7.57 -17.27
CA SER A 103 -10.80 -7.57 -18.67
C SER A 103 -9.82 -6.75 -19.49
N PHE A 104 -9.65 -7.10 -20.76
CA PHE A 104 -8.87 -6.33 -21.71
C PHE A 104 -9.47 -6.41 -23.11
N ASN A 105 -9.12 -5.43 -23.94
CA ASN A 105 -9.31 -5.44 -25.38
C ASN A 105 -8.12 -4.69 -26.03
N ASN A 106 -8.19 -4.46 -27.33
CA ASN A 106 -7.08 -3.85 -28.10
C ASN A 106 -6.74 -2.40 -27.69
N ASP A 107 -7.62 -1.71 -26.96
CA ASP A 107 -7.49 -0.29 -26.64
C ASP A 107 -7.55 0.01 -25.14
N GLN A 108 -7.86 -1.01 -24.32
CA GLN A 108 -8.12 -0.85 -22.90
C GLN A 108 -7.75 -2.08 -22.09
N PHE A 109 -7.15 -1.85 -20.93
CA PHE A 109 -6.88 -2.84 -19.89
C PHE A 109 -7.53 -2.40 -18.58
N VAL A 110 -8.21 -3.34 -17.91
CA VAL A 110 -8.94 -3.06 -16.67
C VAL A 110 -8.49 -4.00 -15.55
N ALA A 111 -8.10 -3.42 -14.43
CA ALA A 111 -7.85 -4.13 -13.18
C ALA A 111 -8.73 -3.56 -12.06
N VAL A 112 -9.10 -4.40 -11.09
CA VAL A 112 -9.96 -3.99 -9.96
C VAL A 112 -9.37 -4.49 -8.66
N ASN A 113 -9.31 -3.60 -7.67
CA ASN A 113 -8.97 -3.91 -6.29
C ASN A 113 -10.05 -3.36 -5.36
N GLY A 114 -10.97 -4.23 -4.92
CA GLY A 114 -12.12 -3.85 -4.11
C GLY A 114 -13.01 -2.81 -4.79
N ASN A 115 -13.10 -1.62 -4.20
CA ASN A 115 -13.88 -0.49 -4.72
C ASN A 115 -13.08 0.44 -5.66
N VAL A 116 -11.84 0.10 -5.99
CA VAL A 116 -10.97 0.85 -6.90
C VAL A 116 -10.83 0.12 -8.22
N ARG A 117 -11.13 0.82 -9.32
CA ARG A 117 -10.97 0.34 -10.69
C ARG A 117 -9.88 1.14 -11.38
N TYR A 118 -8.93 0.44 -11.97
CA TYR A 118 -7.82 0.97 -12.76
C TYR A 118 -8.12 0.67 -14.22
N THR A 119 -8.12 1.70 -15.06
CA THR A 119 -8.45 1.59 -16.47
C THR A 119 -7.36 2.29 -17.26
N LEU A 120 -6.52 1.50 -17.91
CA LEU A 120 -5.51 2.00 -18.84
C LEU A 120 -6.09 1.95 -20.25
N THR A 121 -6.03 3.07 -20.96
CA THR A 121 -6.35 3.15 -22.39
C THR A 121 -5.17 3.72 -23.16
N ARG A 122 -5.20 3.72 -24.50
CA ARG A 122 -4.13 4.30 -25.35
C ARG A 122 -3.68 5.70 -24.95
N ASN A 123 -4.61 6.52 -24.43
CA ASN A 123 -4.35 7.96 -24.23
C ASN A 123 -4.39 8.38 -22.76
N GLN A 124 -4.93 7.54 -21.88
CA GLN A 124 -5.17 7.94 -20.49
C GLN A 124 -5.19 6.76 -19.53
N LEU A 125 -4.72 7.04 -18.32
CA LEU A 125 -4.98 6.26 -17.11
C LEU A 125 -6.14 6.89 -16.35
N ILE A 126 -7.16 6.10 -16.04
CA ILE A 126 -8.29 6.50 -15.20
C ILE A 126 -8.35 5.57 -14.00
N VAL A 127 -8.30 6.15 -12.80
CA VAL A 127 -8.54 5.42 -11.55
C VAL A 127 -9.83 5.93 -10.92
N THR A 128 -10.73 5.00 -10.64
CA THR A 128 -12.05 5.29 -10.10
C THR A 128 -12.19 4.60 -8.74
N ARG A 129 -12.63 5.33 -7.71
CA ARG A 129 -12.94 4.77 -6.39
C ARG A 129 -14.42 5.01 -6.08
N GLN A 130 -15.18 3.94 -5.80
CA GLN A 130 -16.63 4.01 -5.54
C GLN A 130 -17.39 4.78 -6.64
N GLY A 131 -17.02 4.56 -7.90
CA GLY A 131 -17.64 5.24 -9.05
C GLY A 131 -17.19 6.69 -9.30
N ARG A 132 -16.32 7.26 -8.46
CA ARG A 132 -15.76 8.61 -8.64
C ARG A 132 -14.34 8.55 -9.19
N VAL A 133 -14.05 9.34 -10.21
CA VAL A 133 -12.68 9.47 -10.76
C VAL A 133 -11.80 10.17 -9.73
N ILE A 134 -10.75 9.50 -9.29
CA ILE A 134 -9.76 10.03 -8.34
C ILE A 134 -8.42 10.34 -9.02
N VAL A 135 -8.14 9.70 -10.15
CA VAL A 135 -6.97 9.99 -11.00
C VAL A 135 -7.44 9.96 -12.45
N ARG A 136 -7.04 10.98 -13.21
CA ARG A 136 -7.15 10.99 -14.66
C ARG A 136 -5.89 11.66 -15.21
N GLU A 137 -5.06 10.85 -15.86
CA GLU A 137 -3.77 11.29 -16.39
C GLU A 137 -3.62 10.85 -17.83
N ARG A 138 -2.91 11.65 -18.63
CA ARG A 138 -2.52 11.23 -19.98
C ARG A 138 -1.51 10.09 -19.86
N ALA A 139 -1.73 9.05 -20.64
CA ALA A 139 -0.83 7.91 -20.76
C ALA A 139 -0.13 7.98 -22.12
N ASN A 140 1.19 7.82 -22.10
CA ASN A 140 2.02 7.66 -23.28
C ASN A 140 2.40 6.18 -23.40
N TRP A 141 1.85 5.48 -24.38
CA TRP A 141 2.20 4.07 -24.61
C TRP A 141 3.58 3.98 -25.23
N LEU A 142 4.40 3.10 -24.67
CA LEU A 142 5.76 2.81 -25.10
C LEU A 142 5.70 1.46 -25.84
N PHE A 143 5.98 1.50 -27.14
CA PHE A 143 6.00 0.33 -28.03
C PHE A 143 7.43 -0.13 -28.26
#